data_AF-A0A3B0SZV8-F1
#
_entry.id   AF-A0A3B0SZV8-F1
#
_cell.length_a   1.000
_cell.length_b   1.000
_cell.length_c   1.000
_cell.angle_alpha   90.00
_cell.angle_beta   90.00
_cell.angle_gamma   90.00
#
_symmetry.space_group_name_H-M   'P 1'
#
loop_
_entity.id
_entity.type
_entity.pdbx_description
1 polymer ?
#
loop_
_entity_poly.entity_id
_entity_poly.type
_entity_poly.pdbx_seq_one_letter_code
_entity_poly.pdbx_strand_id
1 'polypeptide(L)'
;MILPNLVLVSKQKVAVSLNSEITLLYWSIGNFINKELRSEDVSSYGKQILSTVSRELTTMFGKGYSYSALDHISKTAAVIEEQFVKHRFTNWSWSHFIELSSIEDIFTV
;
A
#
# COMPACT_ATOMS: atom_id res chain seq x y z
N MET A 1 -13.01 -27.49 -23.77
CA MET A 1 -13.38 -26.19 -23.17
C MET A 1 -12.15 -25.27 -23.12
N ILE A 2 -11.66 -24.79 -24.27
CA ILE A 2 -10.34 -24.12 -24.39
C ILE A 2 -10.47 -22.59 -24.35
N LEU A 3 -11.50 -22.04 -25.01
CA LEU A 3 -11.71 -20.58 -25.08
C LEU A 3 -11.93 -19.90 -23.72
N PRO A 4 -12.76 -20.43 -22.79
CA PRO A 4 -12.91 -19.82 -21.47
C PRO A 4 -11.59 -19.78 -20.68
N ASN A 5 -10.76 -20.82 -20.82
CA ASN A 5 -9.48 -20.90 -20.12
C ASN A 5 -8.50 -19.82 -20.60
N LEU A 6 -8.46 -19.52 -21.90
CA LEU A 6 -7.60 -18.44 -22.44
C LEU A 6 -7.99 -17.07 -21.86
N VAL A 7 -9.29 -16.80 -21.75
CA VAL A 7 -9.80 -15.55 -21.15
C VAL A 7 -9.45 -15.46 -19.67
N LEU A 8 -9.64 -16.55 -18.92
CA LEU A 8 -9.34 -16.60 -17.49
C LEU A 8 -7.85 -16.38 -17.22
N VAL A 9 -6.97 -17.07 -17.95
CA VAL A 9 -5.52 -16.90 -17.82
C VAL A 9 -5.08 -15.48 -18.14
N SER A 10 -5.65 -14.87 -19.19
CA SER A 10 -5.33 -13.47 -19.55
C SER A 10 -5.77 -12.49 -18.46
N LYS A 11 -7.00 -12.62 -17.96
CA LYS A 11 -7.51 -11.80 -16.84
C LYS A 11 -6.66 -11.95 -15.58
N GLN A 12 -6.24 -13.17 -15.26
CA GLN A 12 -5.39 -13.44 -14.11
C GLN A 12 -4.03 -12.75 -14.24
N LYS A 13 -3.39 -12.80 -15.41
CA LYS A 13 -2.12 -12.10 -15.65
C LYS A 13 -2.23 -10.59 -15.45
N VAL A 14 -3.31 -9.98 -15.97
CA VAL A 14 -3.58 -8.56 -15.79
C VAL A 14 -3.79 -8.24 -14.31
N ALA A 15 -4.58 -9.04 -13.59
CA ALA A 15 -4.83 -8.84 -12.17
C ALA A 15 -3.55 -8.93 -11.33
N VAL A 16 -2.68 -9.90 -11.60
CA VAL A 16 -1.38 -10.07 -10.93
C VAL A 16 -0.50 -8.83 -11.16
N SER A 17 -0.35 -8.40 -12.41
CA SER A 17 0.47 -7.23 -12.75
C SER A 17 -0.09 -5.94 -12.15
N LEU A 18 -1.41 -5.78 -12.13
CA LEU A 18 -2.06 -4.60 -11.54
C LEU A 18 -1.86 -4.59 -10.02
N ASN A 19 -2.04 -5.73 -9.36
CA ASN A 19 -1.86 -5.86 -7.92
C ASN A 19 -0.42 -5.54 -7.49
N SER A 20 0.59 -5.99 -8.25
CA SER A 20 1.98 -5.68 -7.92
C SER A 20 2.29 -4.18 -8.02
N GLU A 21 1.82 -3.51 -9.07
CA GLU A 21 2.02 -2.08 -9.26
C GLU A 21 1.31 -1.24 -8.18
N ILE A 22 0.04 -1.56 -7.89
CA ILE A 22 -0.72 -0.86 -6.85
C ILE A 22 -0.08 -1.06 -5.47
N THR A 23 0.37 -2.28 -5.18
CA THR A 23 1.01 -2.59 -3.88
C THR A 23 2.32 -1.84 -3.73
N LEU A 24 3.14 -1.80 -4.78
CA LEU A 24 4.39 -1.04 -4.77
C LEU A 24 4.13 0.46 -4.60
N LEU A 25 3.14 1.00 -5.32
CA LEU A 25 2.72 2.41 -5.18
C LEU A 25 2.34 2.74 -3.74
N TYR A 26 1.47 1.94 -3.12
CA TYR A 26 1.05 2.18 -1.75
C TYR A 26 2.20 2.05 -0.76
N TRP A 27 3.07 1.04 -0.92
CA TRP A 27 4.27 0.95 -0.10
C TRP A 27 5.16 2.19 -0.24
N SER A 28 5.40 2.68 -1.46
CA SER A 28 6.18 3.89 -1.71
C SER A 28 5.56 5.14 -1.09
N ILE A 29 4.23 5.30 -1.17
CA ILE A 29 3.50 6.40 -0.51
C ILE A 29 3.69 6.32 1.00
N GLY A 30 3.49 5.14 1.60
CA GLY A 30 3.64 4.96 3.04
C GLY A 30 5.07 5.22 3.51
N ASN A 31 6.07 4.76 2.76
CA ASN A 31 7.48 5.02 3.04
C ASN A 31 7.82 6.52 2.91
N PHE A 32 7.28 7.22 1.92
CA PHE A 32 7.41 8.67 1.78
C PHE A 32 6.86 9.39 3.02
N ILE A 33 5.62 9.07 3.42
CA ILE A 33 5.00 9.64 4.61
C ILE A 33 5.88 9.35 5.84
N ASN A 34 6.28 8.10 6.07
CA ASN A 34 7.10 7.73 7.23
C ASN A 34 8.45 8.44 7.29
N LYS A 35 9.06 8.77 6.14
CA LYS A 35 10.32 9.54 6.08
C LYS A 35 10.09 11.00 6.48
N GLU A 36 9.06 11.64 5.94
CA GLU A 36 8.69 13.01 6.28
C GLU A 36 8.16 13.16 7.72
N LEU A 37 7.64 12.08 8.31
CA LEU A 37 7.20 12.05 9.71
C LEU A 37 8.34 11.87 10.72
N ARG A 38 9.46 11.27 10.32
CA ARG A 38 10.61 11.02 11.20
C ARG A 38 11.51 12.24 11.42
N SER A 39 11.33 13.30 10.62
CA SER A 39 12.13 14.52 10.70
C SER A 39 11.63 15.53 11.75
N GLU A 40 10.42 15.40 12.29
CA GLU A 40 9.86 16.36 13.27
C GLU A 40 9.05 15.68 14.38
N ASP A 41 8.98 16.34 15.55
CA ASP A 41 8.25 15.90 16.73
C ASP A 41 6.79 15.53 16.40
N VAL A 42 6.46 14.24 16.59
CA VAL A 42 5.41 13.45 15.92
C VAL A 42 3.95 13.91 16.18
N SER A 43 3.68 14.98 16.92
CA SER A 43 2.31 15.22 17.40
C SER A 43 1.45 16.18 16.56
N SER A 44 2.04 17.11 15.79
CA SER A 44 1.28 18.11 15.00
C SER A 44 1.64 18.18 13.52
N TYR A 45 2.94 18.25 13.19
CA TYR A 45 3.42 18.36 11.81
C TYR A 45 3.02 17.14 10.97
N GLY A 46 3.10 15.95 11.58
CA GLY A 46 2.75 14.72 10.90
C GLY A 46 1.28 14.60 10.49
N LYS A 47 0.38 15.11 11.33
CA LYS A 47 -1.05 15.17 10.99
C LYS A 47 -1.29 16.15 9.84
N GLN A 48 -0.54 17.25 9.79
CA GLN A 48 -0.63 18.22 8.70
C GLN A 48 -0.15 17.62 7.37
N ILE A 49 0.99 16.93 7.34
CA ILE A 49 1.48 16.24 6.13
C ILE A 49 0.41 15.28 5.61
N LEU A 50 -0.10 14.40 6.47
CA LEU A 50 -1.07 13.39 6.08
C LEU A 50 -2.37 14.04 5.55
N SER A 51 -2.82 15.13 6.17
CA SER A 51 -3.98 15.89 5.72
C SER A 51 -3.77 16.55 4.35
N THR A 52 -2.59 17.11 4.10
CA THR A 52 -2.23 17.76 2.83
C THR A 52 -2.15 16.73 1.72
N VAL A 53 -1.40 15.64 1.93
CA VAL A 53 -1.27 14.55 0.95
C VAL A 53 -2.63 13.92 0.65
N SER A 54 -3.48 13.71 1.67
CA SER A 54 -4.83 13.19 1.45
C SER A 54 -5.65 14.10 0.56
N ARG A 55 -5.64 15.41 0.82
CA ARG A 55 -6.40 16.38 0.04
C ARG A 55 -5.91 16.44 -1.41
N GLU A 56 -4.61 16.51 -1.63
CA GLU A 56 -4.02 16.59 -2.96
C GLU A 56 -4.33 15.33 -3.78
N LEU A 57 -4.04 14.15 -3.23
CA LEU A 57 -4.28 12.90 -3.94
C LEU A 57 -5.77 12.62 -4.17
N THR A 58 -6.63 12.95 -3.20
CA THR A 58 -8.08 12.81 -3.39
C THR A 58 -8.61 13.76 -4.45
N THR A 59 -8.04 14.97 -4.55
CA THR A 59 -8.45 15.95 -5.58
C THR A 59 -8.01 15.50 -6.97
N MET A 60 -6.80 14.95 -7.10
CA MET A 60 -6.25 14.54 -8.41
C MET A 60 -6.76 13.18 -8.88
N PHE A 61 -6.90 12.21 -7.97
CA PHE A 61 -7.12 10.80 -8.30
C PHE A 61 -8.42 10.23 -7.72
N GLY A 62 -9.11 10.96 -6.85
CA GLY A 62 -10.40 10.56 -6.28
C GLY A 62 -10.28 9.59 -5.11
N LYS A 63 -11.16 8.59 -5.07
CA LYS A 63 -11.28 7.65 -3.93
C LYS A 63 -10.02 6.81 -3.77
N GLY A 64 -9.69 6.47 -2.51
CA GLY A 64 -8.53 5.63 -2.17
C GLY A 64 -7.41 6.37 -1.43
N TYR A 65 -7.47 7.71 -1.37
CA TYR A 65 -6.45 8.55 -0.73
C TYR A 65 -7.02 9.41 0.41
N SER A 66 -8.06 8.92 1.08
CA SER A 66 -8.57 9.57 2.29
C SER A 66 -7.51 9.55 3.39
N TYR A 67 -7.66 10.43 4.38
CA TYR A 67 -6.74 10.49 5.52
C TYR A 67 -6.57 9.11 6.17
N SER A 68 -7.67 8.40 6.41
CA SER A 68 -7.63 7.05 6.98
C SER A 68 -6.93 6.04 6.05
N ALA A 69 -7.15 6.11 4.74
CA ALA A 69 -6.46 5.25 3.79
C ALA A 69 -4.94 5.48 3.83
N LEU A 70 -4.51 6.74 3.84
CA LEU A 70 -3.09 7.08 3.93
C LEU A 70 -2.47 6.74 5.28
N ASP A 71 -3.22 6.86 6.38
CA ASP A 71 -2.78 6.42 7.71
C ASP A 71 -2.50 4.91 7.74
N HIS A 72 -3.43 4.11 7.22
CA HIS A 72 -3.21 2.66 7.06
C HIS A 72 -2.03 2.37 6.13
N ILE A 73 -1.92 3.08 5.01
CA ILE A 73 -0.80 2.94 4.09
C ILE A 73 0.55 3.20 4.77
N SER A 74 0.64 4.28 5.55
CA SER A 74 1.83 4.64 6.32
C SER A 74 2.19 3.57 7.35
N LYS A 75 1.21 3.10 8.13
CA LYS A 75 1.41 2.07 9.17
C LYS A 75 1.87 0.75 8.57
N THR A 76 1.21 0.27 7.52
CA THR A 76 1.59 -0.98 6.85
C THR A 76 3.00 -0.87 6.26
N ALA A 77 3.35 0.26 5.62
CA ALA A 77 4.70 0.47 5.07
C ALA A 77 5.79 0.65 6.15
N ALA A 78 5.43 0.96 7.40
CA ALA A 78 6.38 1.02 8.50
C ALA A 78 6.83 -0.37 8.98
N VAL A 79 5.98 -1.39 8.74
CA VAL A 79 6.18 -2.77 9.19
C VAL A 79 6.70 -3.66 8.06
N ILE A 80 6.19 -3.48 6.84
CA ILE A 80 6.54 -4.31 5.69
C ILE A 80 7.77 -3.72 4.96
N GLU A 81 8.80 -4.53 4.73
CA GLU A 81 9.95 -4.12 3.92
C GLU A 81 9.66 -4.17 2.42
N GLU A 82 10.31 -3.28 1.66
CA GLU A 82 10.16 -3.16 0.20
C GLU A 82 10.41 -4.49 -0.55
N GLN A 83 11.39 -5.26 -0.07
CA GLN A 83 11.80 -6.51 -0.69
C GLN A 83 10.70 -7.57 -0.67
N PHE A 84 9.87 -7.59 0.38
CA PHE A 84 8.72 -8.47 0.48
C PHE A 84 7.64 -8.10 -0.55
N VAL A 85 7.38 -6.81 -0.71
CA VAL A 85 6.42 -6.29 -1.69
C VAL A 85 6.86 -6.60 -3.13
N LYS A 86 8.14 -6.39 -3.45
CA LYS A 86 8.65 -6.55 -4.81
C LYS A 86 8.81 -8.00 -5.27
N HIS A 87 9.22 -8.92 -4.39
CA HIS A 87 9.70 -10.24 -4.83
C HIS A 87 8.92 -11.42 -4.25
N ARG A 88 8.31 -11.27 -3.07
CA ARG A 88 7.77 -12.40 -2.29
C ARG A 88 6.28 -12.63 -2.53
N PHE A 89 5.53 -11.58 -2.87
CA PHE A 89 4.06 -11.60 -2.88
C PHE A 89 3.48 -11.07 -4.19
N THR A 90 3.96 -11.58 -5.31
CA THR A 90 3.56 -11.13 -6.66
C THR A 90 2.07 -11.31 -6.96
N ASN A 91 1.37 -12.18 -6.24
CA ASN A 91 -0.06 -12.42 -6.38
C ASN A 91 -0.94 -11.76 -5.31
N TRP A 92 -0.38 -10.99 -4.37
CA TRP A 92 -1.14 -10.38 -3.29
C TRP A 92 -1.55 -8.96 -3.65
N SER A 93 -2.79 -8.61 -3.32
CA SER A 93 -3.26 -7.22 -3.29
C SER A 93 -2.88 -6.54 -1.98
N TRP A 94 -2.93 -5.20 -1.97
CA TRP A 94 -2.71 -4.37 -0.79
C TRP A 94 -3.54 -4.76 0.45
N SER A 95 -4.77 -5.26 0.26
CA SER A 95 -5.61 -5.71 1.37
C SER A 95 -4.97 -6.83 2.20
N HIS A 96 -4.22 -7.74 1.56
CA HIS A 96 -3.49 -8.79 2.26
C HIS A 96 -2.37 -8.19 3.13
N PHE A 97 -1.70 -7.13 2.67
CA PHE A 97 -0.67 -6.45 3.44
C PHE A 97 -1.24 -5.69 4.64
N ILE A 98 -2.43 -5.08 4.49
CA ILE A 98 -3.14 -4.47 5.62
C ILE A 98 -3.44 -5.53 6.69
N GLU A 99 -4.00 -6.67 6.28
CA GLU A 99 -4.30 -7.79 7.17
C GLU A 99 -3.04 -8.32 7.86
N LEU A 100 -1.97 -8.54 7.08
CA LEU A 100 -0.67 -8.97 7.59
C LEU A 100 -0.09 -7.99 8.61
N SER A 101 -0.16 -6.69 8.34
CA SER A 101 0.32 -5.64 9.27
C SER A 101 -0.52 -5.51 10.54
N SER A 102 -1.72 -6.09 10.57
CA SER A 102 -2.60 -6.08 11.74
C SER A 102 -2.35 -7.26 12.68
N ILE A 103 -1.55 -8.24 12.27
CA ILE A 103 -1.17 -9.39 13.09
C ILE A 103 0.09 -9.01 13.87
N GLU A 104 -0.04 -8.83 15.19
CA GLU A 104 1.04 -8.37 16.08
C GLU A 104 2.27 -9.30 16.13
N ASP A 105 2.18 -10.53 15.60
CA ASP A 105 3.13 -11.62 15.87
C ASP A 105 4.06 -12.01 14.69
N ILE A 106 4.02 -11.30 13.56
CA ILE A 106 4.70 -11.78 12.33
C ILE A 106 6.20 -11.43 12.28
N PHE A 107 6.66 -10.44 13.04
CA PHE A 107 8.04 -9.95 13.00
C PHE A 107 8.83 -10.15 14.30
N THR A 108 8.32 -10.98 15.22
CA THR A 108 8.99 -11.34 16.47
C THR A 108 9.61 -12.74 16.36
N VAL A 109 10.82 -12.83 15.79
CA VAL A 109 11.73 -13.99 15.93
C VAL A 109 13.13 -13.47 16.20
#